data_AF-A0A961DJ09-F1
#
_entry.id   AF-A0A961DJ09-F1
#
_cell.length_a   1.000
_cell.length_b   1.000
_cell.length_c   1.000
_cell.angle_alpha   90.00
_cell.angle_beta   90.00
_cell.angle_gamma   90.00
#
_symmetry.space_group_name_H-M   'P 1'
#
loop_
_entity.id
_entity.type
_entity.pdbx_description
1 polymer ?
#
loop_
_entity_poly.entity_id
_entity_poly.type
_entity_poly.pdbx_seq_one_letter_code
_entity_poly.pdbx_strand_id
1 'polypeptide(L)'
;MALGASSMTFSGKLDAAEIATLEAAVNAGGFELKSVPHARFSARGEGVTCTLYLSGKCVVQGKGMQQFVAHHLPGHSTEKEESLPTTYEFDHVVLGSDESGKGDYFGPLVTAGVLVRPEDVPVLRMLGVRDSNPLVATSALKAPGISDAEIEKISGMRSVTDDVLRTIARNRSWTRAYTVKRNLAFNPRTPLSFVTQMLPHMRDAELRGLAKSKDVSGAVNKLAKQMLEKKGKK
;
A
#
# COMPACT_ATOMS: atom_id res chain seq x y z
N MET A 1 18.34 -4.83 12.23
CA MET A 1 17.77 -3.94 13.27
C MET A 1 16.77 -3.01 12.60
N ALA A 2 15.48 -3.30 12.76
CA ALA A 2 14.34 -2.39 12.57
C ALA A 2 13.08 -3.19 12.96
N LEU A 3 12.75 -3.21 14.25
CA LEU A 3 11.47 -3.69 14.76
C LEU A 3 10.40 -2.71 14.25
N GLY A 4 9.54 -3.17 13.33
CA GLY A 4 8.34 -2.43 12.94
C GLY A 4 7.47 -2.22 14.19
N ALA A 5 6.98 -1.01 14.38
CA ALA A 5 6.15 -0.67 15.53
C ALA A 5 4.87 -1.51 15.52
N SER A 6 4.82 -2.55 16.36
CA SER A 6 3.62 -3.31 16.63
C SER A 6 2.57 -2.35 17.19
N SER A 7 1.43 -2.24 16.50
CA SER A 7 0.27 -1.46 16.94
C SER A 7 -0.10 -1.83 18.39
N MET A 8 0.17 -0.95 19.36
CA MET A 8 -0.14 -1.16 20.78
C MET A 8 -1.58 -0.76 21.14
N THR A 9 -2.51 -0.81 20.18
CA THR A 9 -3.89 -0.35 20.34
C THR A 9 -4.86 -1.27 19.61
N PHE A 10 -5.91 -1.68 20.32
CA PHE A 10 -7.10 -2.35 19.81
C PHE A 10 -8.29 -1.40 19.89
N SER A 11 -9.16 -1.42 18.89
CA SER A 11 -10.45 -0.74 18.96
C SER A 11 -11.53 -1.58 18.29
N GLY A 12 -12.60 -1.87 19.02
CA GLY A 12 -13.72 -2.68 18.54
C GLY A 12 -15.05 -2.14 19.05
N LYS A 13 -16.15 -2.56 18.44
CA LYS A 13 -17.49 -2.34 18.98
C LYS A 13 -17.89 -3.58 19.76
N LEU A 14 -18.34 -3.40 20.99
CA LEU A 14 -18.77 -4.48 21.87
C LEU A 14 -20.30 -4.55 21.91
N ASP A 15 -20.80 -5.76 22.05
CA ASP A 15 -22.20 -6.03 22.31
C ASP A 15 -22.55 -5.85 23.80
N ALA A 16 -23.83 -5.96 24.15
CA ALA A 16 -24.28 -5.76 25.53
C ALA A 16 -23.75 -6.83 26.51
N ALA A 17 -23.50 -8.05 26.05
CA ALA A 17 -23.02 -9.15 26.88
C ALA A 17 -21.51 -9.00 27.18
N GLU A 18 -20.74 -8.58 26.18
CA GLU A 18 -19.32 -8.28 26.25
C GLU A 18 -19.06 -7.05 27.12
N ILE A 19 -19.90 -6.01 27.00
CA ILE A 19 -19.83 -4.83 27.89
C ILE A 19 -20.03 -5.25 29.35
N ALA A 20 -21.04 -6.06 29.65
CA ALA A 20 -21.30 -6.53 31.01
C ALA A 20 -20.13 -7.37 31.55
N THR A 21 -19.55 -8.23 30.72
CA THR A 21 -18.37 -9.05 31.07
C THR A 21 -17.15 -8.17 31.37
N LEU A 22 -16.90 -7.15 30.54
CA LEU A 22 -15.78 -6.23 30.70
C LEU A 22 -15.96 -5.33 31.93
N GLU A 23 -17.17 -4.84 32.19
CA GLU A 23 -17.51 -4.07 33.40
C GLU A 23 -17.32 -4.93 34.66
N ALA A 24 -17.75 -6.20 34.64
CA ALA A 24 -17.53 -7.12 35.74
C ALA A 24 -16.04 -7.39 36.00
N ALA A 25 -15.25 -7.60 34.93
CA ALA A 25 -13.81 -7.82 35.02
C ALA A 25 -13.06 -6.62 35.62
N VAL A 26 -13.39 -5.41 35.18
CA VAL A 26 -12.78 -4.18 35.70
C VAL A 26 -13.17 -3.94 37.17
N ASN A 27 -14.39 -4.29 37.56
CA ASN A 27 -14.89 -4.16 38.93
C ASN A 27 -14.43 -5.27 39.88
N ALA A 28 -13.96 -6.41 39.37
CA ALA A 28 -13.46 -7.54 40.17
C ALA A 28 -12.11 -7.25 40.87
N GLY A 29 -11.46 -6.11 40.54
CA GLY A 29 -10.21 -5.65 41.13
C GLY A 29 -9.03 -5.71 40.15
N GLY A 30 -7.99 -4.89 40.39
CA GLY A 30 -6.77 -4.86 39.57
C GLY A 30 -6.65 -3.67 38.60
N PHE A 31 -7.68 -2.83 38.50
CA PHE A 31 -7.71 -1.66 37.62
C PHE A 31 -8.04 -0.36 38.38
N GLU A 32 -7.30 0.69 38.09
CA GLU A 32 -7.61 2.06 38.51
C GLU A 32 -8.60 2.69 37.55
N LEU A 33 -9.79 3.04 38.06
CA LEU A 33 -10.82 3.72 37.29
C LEU A 33 -10.50 5.21 37.13
N LYS A 34 -10.66 5.70 35.91
CA LYS A 34 -10.59 7.12 35.56
C LYS A 34 -11.85 7.53 34.84
N SER A 35 -12.33 8.72 35.16
CA SER A 35 -13.45 9.34 34.46
C SER A 35 -12.95 10.06 33.21
N VAL A 36 -13.53 9.75 32.05
CA VAL A 36 -13.20 10.34 30.75
C VAL A 36 -14.51 10.83 30.11
N PRO A 37 -14.57 12.02 29.49
CA PRO A 37 -15.78 12.52 28.84
C PRO A 37 -16.34 11.52 27.82
N HIS A 38 -17.66 11.30 27.87
CA HIS A 38 -18.41 10.38 26.99
C HIS A 38 -17.99 8.90 27.07
N ALA A 39 -17.20 8.52 28.08
CA ALA A 39 -16.90 7.13 28.40
C ALA A 39 -17.87 6.58 29.44
N ARG A 40 -18.27 5.32 29.29
CA ARG A 40 -18.89 4.53 30.37
C ARG A 40 -17.91 4.34 31.51
N PHE A 41 -16.68 3.97 31.18
CA PHE A 41 -15.56 3.94 32.11
C PHE A 41 -14.22 3.98 31.35
N SER A 42 -13.18 4.39 32.04
CA SER A 42 -11.79 4.17 31.63
C SER A 42 -11.06 3.48 32.78
N ALA A 43 -10.30 2.44 32.48
CA ALA A 43 -9.65 1.58 33.47
C ALA A 43 -8.19 1.41 33.09
N ARG A 44 -7.28 1.57 34.06
CA ARG A 44 -5.84 1.38 33.87
C ARG A 44 -5.32 0.36 34.87
N GLY A 45 -4.73 -0.72 34.36
CA GLY A 45 -4.25 -1.83 35.18
C GLY A 45 -3.50 -2.82 34.30
N GLU A 46 -2.67 -3.68 34.89
CA GLU A 46 -2.01 -4.80 34.20
C GLU A 46 -1.26 -4.42 32.90
N GLY A 47 -0.70 -3.21 32.85
CA GLY A 47 0.03 -2.72 31.67
C GLY A 47 -0.85 -2.35 30.47
N VAL A 48 -2.16 -2.20 30.67
CA VAL A 48 -3.15 -1.75 29.69
C VAL A 48 -3.97 -0.55 30.19
N THR A 49 -4.53 0.20 29.25
CA THR A 49 -5.55 1.22 29.47
C THR A 49 -6.73 0.89 28.57
N CYS A 50 -7.87 0.59 29.17
CA CYS A 50 -9.12 0.23 28.48
C CYS A 50 -10.14 1.36 28.67
N THR A 51 -10.69 1.87 27.57
CA THR A 51 -11.74 2.91 27.60
C THR A 51 -12.95 2.44 26.81
N LEU A 52 -14.09 2.34 27.50
CA LEU A 52 -15.36 1.99 26.88
C LEU A 52 -16.22 3.25 26.73
N TYR A 53 -16.64 3.57 25.52
CA TYR A 53 -17.50 4.71 25.21
C TYR A 53 -18.99 4.36 25.30
N LEU A 54 -19.83 5.38 25.53
CA LEU A 54 -21.30 5.22 25.53
C LEU A 54 -21.85 4.65 24.22
N SER A 55 -21.13 4.85 23.11
CA SER A 55 -21.46 4.30 21.79
C SER A 55 -21.21 2.79 21.62
N GLY A 56 -20.68 2.12 22.65
CA GLY A 56 -20.27 0.71 22.62
C GLY A 56 -18.88 0.50 21.99
N LYS A 57 -18.16 1.57 21.63
CA LYS A 57 -16.78 1.47 21.16
C LYS A 57 -15.84 1.25 22.36
N CYS A 58 -15.05 0.19 22.33
CA CYS A 58 -13.99 -0.09 23.28
C CYS A 58 -12.64 0.21 22.64
N VAL A 59 -11.73 0.85 23.38
CA VAL A 59 -10.34 1.11 22.97
C VAL A 59 -9.41 0.58 24.07
N VAL A 60 -8.54 -0.35 23.72
CA VAL A 60 -7.55 -0.95 24.65
C VAL A 60 -6.15 -0.63 24.15
N GLN A 61 -5.30 -0.06 25.02
CA GLN A 61 -3.94 0.37 24.66
C GLN A 61 -2.93 -0.16 25.68
N GLY A 62 -1.74 -0.55 25.24
CA GLY A 62 -0.64 -0.92 26.12
C GLY A 62 0.03 -2.23 25.75
N LYS A 63 1.05 -2.61 26.54
CA LYS A 63 1.91 -3.77 26.26
C LYS A 63 1.20 -5.10 26.54
N GLY A 64 0.24 -5.12 27.48
CA GLY A 64 -0.57 -6.29 27.83
C GLY A 64 -1.84 -6.46 26.99
N MET A 65 -2.04 -5.63 25.95
CA MET A 65 -3.30 -5.54 25.21
C MET A 65 -3.74 -6.89 24.62
N GLN A 66 -2.81 -7.68 24.08
CA GLN A 66 -3.12 -8.99 23.50
C GLN A 66 -3.70 -9.98 24.51
N GLN A 67 -3.11 -10.05 25.70
CA GLN A 67 -3.56 -10.94 26.76
C GLN A 67 -4.91 -10.48 27.32
N PHE A 68 -5.08 -9.16 27.48
CA PHE A 68 -6.32 -8.58 27.98
C PHE A 68 -7.50 -8.82 27.04
N VAL A 69 -7.33 -8.59 25.74
CA VAL A 69 -8.38 -8.84 24.74
C VAL A 69 -8.70 -10.33 24.65
N ALA A 70 -7.70 -11.21 24.60
CA ALA A 70 -7.92 -12.66 24.54
C ALA A 70 -8.65 -13.22 25.77
N HIS A 71 -8.43 -12.65 26.95
CA HIS A 71 -9.04 -13.13 28.19
C HIS A 71 -10.45 -12.56 28.44
N HIS A 72 -10.65 -11.26 28.19
CA HIS A 72 -11.91 -10.58 28.53
C HIS A 72 -12.86 -10.37 27.35
N LEU A 73 -12.38 -10.47 26.11
CA LEU A 73 -13.15 -10.27 24.89
C LEU A 73 -12.95 -11.46 23.93
N PRO A 74 -13.34 -12.69 24.34
CA PRO A 74 -13.19 -13.87 23.51
C PRO A 74 -14.05 -13.75 22.25
N GLY A 75 -13.41 -13.61 21.08
CA GLY A 75 -14.08 -13.36 19.81
C GLY A 75 -13.56 -12.13 19.08
N HIS A 76 -12.90 -11.20 19.77
CA HIS A 76 -12.22 -10.07 19.14
C HIS A 76 -10.74 -10.40 18.94
N SER A 77 -10.30 -10.48 17.69
CA SER A 77 -8.88 -10.56 17.39
C SER A 77 -8.20 -9.19 17.57
N THR A 78 -7.00 -9.18 18.15
CA THR A 78 -6.13 -7.99 18.15
C THR A 78 -5.57 -7.66 16.77
N GLU A 79 -5.71 -8.60 15.85
CA GLU A 79 -5.51 -8.39 14.44
C GLU A 79 -6.78 -7.80 13.85
N LYS A 80 -6.65 -6.69 13.12
CA LYS A 80 -7.75 -6.05 12.40
C LYS A 80 -8.48 -7.07 11.52
N GLU A 81 -9.66 -7.52 11.93
CA GLU A 81 -10.73 -8.01 11.03
C GLU A 81 -11.40 -6.79 10.39
N GLU A 82 -11.63 -6.64 9.09
CA GLU A 82 -11.33 -7.44 7.91
C GLU A 82 -10.83 -6.46 6.84
N SER A 83 -9.67 -6.72 6.22
CA SER A 83 -9.53 -6.25 4.85
C SER A 83 -10.53 -7.06 4.03
N LEU A 84 -11.44 -6.39 3.32
CA LEU A 84 -12.15 -6.97 2.17
C LEU A 84 -11.21 -7.95 1.45
N PRO A 85 -11.68 -9.13 0.98
CA PRO A 85 -10.82 -10.11 0.34
C PRO A 85 -9.85 -9.38 -0.56
N THR A 86 -8.56 -9.42 -0.21
CA THR A 86 -7.50 -8.61 -0.85
C THR A 86 -7.39 -8.90 -2.35
N THR A 87 -8.09 -9.97 -2.77
CA THR A 87 -8.21 -10.49 -4.10
C THR A 87 -9.71 -10.73 -4.37
N TYR A 88 -10.38 -9.74 -4.98
CA TYR A 88 -11.58 -10.04 -5.76
C TYR A 88 -11.11 -10.72 -7.04
N GLU A 89 -11.24 -12.04 -7.12
CA GLU A 89 -11.05 -12.76 -8.37
C GLU A 89 -12.29 -12.53 -9.24
N PHE A 90 -12.09 -11.81 -10.35
CA PHE A 90 -13.10 -11.74 -11.39
C PHE A 90 -12.77 -12.85 -12.38
N ASP A 91 -13.61 -13.87 -12.43
CA ASP A 91 -13.55 -14.95 -13.42
C ASP A 91 -14.35 -14.62 -14.69
N HIS A 92 -14.98 -13.44 -14.73
CA HIS A 92 -15.80 -12.95 -15.82
C HIS A 92 -15.47 -11.50 -16.17
N VAL A 93 -15.97 -11.06 -17.34
CA VAL A 93 -15.86 -9.66 -17.78
C VAL A 93 -16.80 -8.79 -16.95
N VAL A 94 -16.29 -7.69 -16.43
CA VAL A 94 -17.01 -6.73 -15.58
C VAL A 94 -17.08 -5.38 -16.28
N LEU A 95 -18.23 -4.73 -16.23
CA LEU A 95 -18.39 -3.33 -16.61
C LEU A 95 -18.63 -2.51 -15.33
N GLY A 96 -17.79 -1.50 -15.08
CA GLY A 96 -18.00 -0.52 -14.02
C GLY A 96 -18.24 0.86 -14.61
N SER A 97 -19.14 1.64 -14.01
CA SER A 97 -19.39 3.03 -14.38
C SER A 97 -19.30 3.93 -13.16
N ASP A 98 -18.78 5.14 -13.34
CA ASP A 98 -18.70 6.16 -12.28
C ASP A 98 -18.91 7.57 -12.87
N GLU A 99 -19.33 8.51 -12.03
CA GLU A 99 -19.55 9.90 -12.41
C GLU A 99 -18.75 10.90 -11.56
N SER A 100 -18.31 11.99 -12.21
CA SER A 100 -17.63 13.12 -11.58
C SER A 100 -18.31 14.43 -11.98
N GLY A 101 -18.29 15.42 -11.08
CA GLY A 101 -18.95 16.71 -11.30
C GLY A 101 -20.34 16.82 -10.68
N LYS A 102 -20.76 15.82 -9.90
CA LYS A 102 -22.01 15.90 -9.12
C LYS A 102 -21.82 16.88 -7.96
N GLY A 103 -22.43 18.05 -8.08
CA GLY A 103 -22.38 19.11 -7.05
C GLY A 103 -21.50 20.30 -7.43
N ASP A 104 -20.80 20.24 -8.56
CA ASP A 104 -20.08 21.40 -9.08
C ASP A 104 -21.07 22.37 -9.74
N TYR A 105 -21.06 23.63 -9.30
CA TYR A 105 -21.93 24.69 -9.87
C TYR A 105 -21.50 25.09 -11.29
N PHE A 106 -20.19 25.03 -11.56
CA PHE A 106 -19.61 25.23 -12.88
C PHE A 106 -18.76 24.01 -13.26
N GLY A 107 -19.00 23.48 -14.46
CA GLY A 107 -18.28 22.33 -15.00
C GLY A 107 -19.24 21.28 -15.55
N PRO A 108 -18.77 20.41 -16.46
CA PRO A 108 -19.59 19.33 -16.98
C PRO A 108 -19.73 18.19 -15.96
N LEU A 109 -20.90 17.57 -15.91
CA LEU A 109 -21.04 16.22 -15.35
C LEU A 109 -20.43 15.23 -16.33
N VAL A 110 -19.47 14.43 -15.87
CA VAL A 110 -18.75 13.45 -16.70
C VAL A 110 -19.00 12.07 -16.14
N THR A 111 -19.51 11.16 -16.97
CA THR A 111 -19.66 9.74 -16.65
C THR A 111 -18.66 8.93 -17.47
N ALA A 112 -17.95 7.99 -16.84
CA ALA A 112 -17.02 7.08 -17.48
C ALA A 112 -17.44 5.63 -17.23
N GLY A 113 -17.27 4.78 -18.26
CA GLY A 113 -17.46 3.34 -18.17
C GLY A 113 -16.15 2.61 -18.48
N VAL A 114 -15.82 1.59 -17.69
CA VAL A 114 -14.62 0.76 -17.86
C VAL A 114 -15.04 -0.69 -17.96
N LEU A 115 -14.65 -1.34 -19.06
CA LEU A 115 -14.77 -2.78 -19.23
C LEU A 115 -13.47 -3.44 -18.77
N VAL A 116 -13.58 -4.36 -17.81
CA VAL A 116 -12.47 -5.08 -17.20
C VAL A 116 -12.61 -6.55 -17.51
N ARG A 117 -11.59 -7.14 -18.12
CA ARG A 117 -11.51 -8.60 -18.33
C ARG A 117 -10.68 -9.25 -17.23
N PRO A 118 -10.85 -10.55 -16.95
CA PRO A 118 -10.05 -11.26 -15.94
C PRO A 118 -8.54 -11.04 -16.08
N GLU A 119 -8.03 -11.01 -17.31
CA GLU A 119 -6.61 -10.77 -17.61
C GLU A 119 -6.12 -9.34 -17.30
N ASP A 120 -7.02 -8.35 -17.21
CA ASP A 120 -6.67 -6.96 -16.91
C ASP A 120 -6.72 -6.65 -15.41
N VAL A 121 -7.35 -7.53 -14.61
CA VAL A 121 -7.51 -7.36 -13.17
C VAL A 121 -6.18 -7.20 -12.44
N PRO A 122 -5.13 -7.99 -12.71
CA PRO A 122 -3.84 -7.82 -12.04
C PRO A 122 -3.24 -6.43 -12.31
N VAL A 123 -3.33 -5.97 -13.56
CA VAL A 123 -2.85 -4.65 -14.00
C VAL A 123 -3.64 -3.53 -13.29
N LEU A 124 -4.97 -3.63 -13.24
CA LEU A 124 -5.82 -2.63 -12.57
C LEU A 124 -5.61 -2.59 -11.05
N ARG A 125 -5.43 -3.74 -10.39
CA ARG A 125 -5.06 -3.79 -8.97
C ARG A 125 -3.71 -3.11 -8.72
N MET A 126 -2.73 -3.36 -9.58
CA MET A 126 -1.41 -2.76 -9.47
C MET A 126 -1.38 -1.27 -9.80
N LEU A 127 -2.26 -0.80 -10.69
CA LEU A 127 -2.47 0.62 -10.98
C LEU A 127 -3.11 1.38 -9.82
N GLY A 128 -3.50 0.69 -8.74
CA GLY A 128 -4.07 1.32 -7.56
C GLY A 128 -5.51 1.78 -7.78
N VAL A 129 -6.27 1.13 -8.68
CA VAL A 129 -7.67 1.47 -9.01
C VAL A 129 -8.61 1.41 -7.79
N ARG A 130 -8.13 0.93 -6.63
CA ARG A 130 -8.88 0.96 -5.36
C ARG A 130 -8.21 1.67 -4.19
N ASP A 131 -6.92 2.01 -4.26
CA ASP A 131 -6.27 2.68 -3.12
C ASP A 131 -4.96 3.36 -3.51
N SER A 132 -4.79 4.62 -3.11
CA SER A 132 -3.57 5.41 -3.27
C SER A 132 -2.41 4.90 -2.41
N ASN A 133 -2.64 3.84 -1.61
CA ASN A 133 -1.67 3.29 -0.67
C ASN A 133 -0.60 2.43 -1.37
N PRO A 134 0.69 2.83 -1.36
CA PRO A 134 1.78 2.08 -1.99
C PRO A 134 1.99 0.67 -1.44
N LEU A 135 1.54 0.39 -0.20
CA LEU A 135 1.63 -0.94 0.41
C LEU A 135 0.76 -1.98 -0.30
N VAL A 136 -0.39 -1.57 -0.83
CA VAL A 136 -1.30 -2.47 -1.54
C VAL A 136 -0.71 -2.80 -2.91
N ALA A 137 -0.23 -1.79 -3.63
CA ALA A 137 0.37 -1.96 -4.96
C ALA A 137 1.67 -2.81 -4.93
N THR A 138 2.49 -2.67 -3.88
CA THR A 138 3.68 -3.50 -3.69
C THR A 138 3.38 -4.92 -3.23
N SER A 139 2.26 -5.14 -2.55
CA SER A 139 1.80 -6.48 -2.16
C SER A 139 1.23 -7.24 -3.36
N ALA A 140 0.51 -6.55 -4.25
CA ALA A 140 0.03 -7.13 -5.51
C ALA A 140 1.19 -7.67 -6.38
N LEU A 141 2.33 -6.97 -6.42
CA LEU A 141 3.55 -7.43 -7.11
C LEU A 141 4.15 -8.73 -6.56
N LYS A 142 3.89 -9.04 -5.29
CA LYS A 142 4.42 -10.25 -4.63
C LYS A 142 3.49 -11.43 -4.77
N ALA A 143 2.29 -11.24 -5.31
CA ALA A 143 1.34 -12.31 -5.53
C ALA A 143 1.89 -13.29 -6.59
N PRO A 144 1.76 -14.61 -6.37
CA PRO A 144 2.11 -15.60 -7.38
C PRO A 144 1.15 -15.47 -8.56
N GLY A 145 1.69 -15.34 -9.78
CA GLY A 145 0.87 -15.30 -11.02
C GLY A 145 1.20 -14.18 -11.99
N ILE A 146 2.05 -13.21 -11.63
CA ILE A 146 2.44 -12.16 -12.58
C ILE A 146 3.40 -12.72 -13.64
N SER A 147 3.02 -12.52 -14.90
CA SER A 147 3.83 -12.86 -16.06
C SER A 147 4.90 -11.81 -16.37
N ASP A 148 5.98 -12.22 -17.04
CA ASP A 148 7.04 -11.31 -17.45
C ASP A 148 6.54 -10.23 -18.43
N ALA A 149 5.56 -10.55 -19.27
CA ALA A 149 4.95 -9.61 -20.21
C ALA A 149 4.19 -8.47 -19.49
N GLU A 150 3.50 -8.79 -18.39
CA GLU A 150 2.85 -7.79 -17.56
C GLU A 150 3.88 -6.86 -16.90
N ILE A 151 4.98 -7.41 -16.38
CA ILE A 151 6.06 -6.61 -15.80
C ILE A 151 6.69 -5.66 -16.83
N GLU A 152 6.89 -6.12 -18.07
CA GLU A 152 7.35 -5.26 -19.16
C GLU A 152 6.40 -4.09 -19.40
N LYS A 153 5.09 -4.36 -19.48
CA LYS A 153 4.06 -3.33 -19.67
C LYS A 153 4.05 -2.33 -18.51
N ILE A 154 4.09 -2.83 -17.29
CA ILE A 154 3.97 -2.05 -16.05
C ILE A 154 5.21 -1.16 -15.83
N SER A 155 6.41 -1.69 -16.07
CA SER A 155 7.66 -0.92 -15.91
C SER A 155 7.70 0.34 -16.80
N GLY A 156 6.99 0.34 -17.93
CA GLY A 156 6.87 1.48 -18.84
C GLY A 156 5.77 2.49 -18.49
N MET A 157 4.89 2.17 -17.54
CA MET A 157 3.77 3.04 -17.18
C MET A 157 4.20 4.20 -16.26
N ARG A 158 3.83 5.42 -16.64
CA ARG A 158 4.14 6.64 -15.88
C ARG A 158 3.18 6.88 -14.70
N SER A 159 2.03 6.23 -14.71
CA SER A 159 1.01 6.30 -13.65
C SER A 159 1.42 5.53 -12.39
N VAL A 160 2.34 4.59 -12.51
CA VAL A 160 2.79 3.69 -11.44
C VAL A 160 3.59 4.47 -10.37
N THR A 161 3.47 4.07 -9.11
CA THR A 161 4.19 4.68 -7.97
C THR A 161 5.65 4.22 -7.91
N ASP A 162 6.54 5.01 -7.27
CA ASP A 162 7.97 4.67 -7.21
C ASP A 162 8.25 3.38 -6.42
N ASP A 163 7.41 3.04 -5.43
CA ASP A 163 7.52 1.81 -4.64
C ASP A 163 7.32 0.54 -5.48
N VAL A 164 6.38 0.58 -6.43
CA VAL A 164 6.17 -0.52 -7.39
C VAL A 164 7.39 -0.64 -8.30
N LEU A 165 7.88 0.48 -8.85
CA LEU A 165 9.08 0.49 -9.70
C LEU A 165 10.33 0.00 -8.95
N ARG A 166 10.47 0.37 -7.67
CA ARG A 166 11.55 -0.10 -6.77
C ARG A 166 11.47 -1.60 -6.56
N THR A 167 10.27 -2.13 -6.38
CA THR A 167 10.06 -3.58 -6.21
C THR A 167 10.42 -4.33 -7.48
N ILE A 168 10.02 -3.80 -8.65
CA ILE A 168 10.41 -4.38 -9.95
C ILE A 168 11.93 -4.33 -10.13
N ALA A 169 12.55 -3.17 -9.86
CA ALA A 169 13.98 -2.97 -10.02
C ALA A 169 14.85 -3.83 -9.09
N ARG A 170 14.33 -4.23 -7.91
CA ARG A 170 15.02 -5.13 -6.98
C ARG A 170 14.99 -6.59 -7.43
N ASN A 171 14.00 -6.99 -8.22
CA ASN A 171 13.87 -8.36 -8.67
C ASN A 171 14.82 -8.64 -9.84
N ARG A 172 15.80 -9.51 -9.61
CA ARG A 172 16.81 -9.88 -10.62
C ARG A 172 16.22 -10.70 -11.77
N SER A 173 15.14 -11.45 -11.53
CA SER A 173 14.50 -12.24 -12.57
C SER A 173 13.87 -11.34 -13.63
N TRP A 174 13.11 -10.33 -13.22
CA TRP A 174 12.48 -9.38 -14.14
C TRP A 174 13.48 -8.42 -14.78
N THR A 175 14.44 -7.93 -14.01
CA THR A 175 15.47 -7.04 -14.56
C THR A 175 16.46 -7.76 -15.48
N ARG A 176 16.42 -9.10 -15.64
CA ARG A 176 17.17 -9.75 -16.73
C ARG A 176 16.68 -9.33 -18.10
N ALA A 177 15.37 -9.10 -18.26
CA ALA A 177 14.79 -8.61 -19.49
C ALA A 177 15.30 -7.19 -19.80
N TYR A 178 15.86 -7.03 -20.99
CA TYR A 178 16.42 -5.74 -21.41
C TYR A 178 15.33 -4.66 -21.49
N THR A 179 14.14 -5.03 -21.98
CA THR A 179 12.97 -4.16 -22.08
C THR A 179 12.60 -3.56 -20.72
N VAL A 180 12.57 -4.38 -19.67
CA VAL A 180 12.29 -3.92 -18.29
C VAL A 180 13.34 -2.92 -17.82
N LYS A 181 14.65 -3.22 -17.97
CA LYS A 181 15.72 -2.27 -17.61
C LYS A 181 15.56 -0.93 -18.34
N ARG A 182 15.29 -1.01 -19.65
CA ARG A 182 15.08 0.18 -20.49
C ARG A 182 13.89 0.98 -20.00
N ASN A 183 12.74 0.34 -19.82
CA ASN A 183 11.51 1.00 -19.39
C ASN A 183 11.69 1.67 -18.02
N LEU A 184 12.33 0.99 -17.06
CA LEU A 184 12.64 1.58 -15.75
C LEU A 184 13.56 2.80 -15.86
N ALA A 185 14.59 2.77 -16.71
CA ALA A 185 15.49 3.90 -16.88
C ALA A 185 14.83 5.13 -17.55
N PHE A 186 13.84 4.90 -18.43
CA PHE A 186 13.08 5.96 -19.10
C PHE A 186 11.88 6.48 -18.27
N ASN A 187 11.57 5.84 -17.15
CA ASN A 187 10.45 6.23 -16.30
C ASN A 187 10.86 7.32 -15.29
N PRO A 188 10.21 8.50 -15.27
CA PRO A 188 10.57 9.61 -14.38
C PRO A 188 10.46 9.28 -12.90
N ARG A 189 9.61 8.31 -12.55
CA ARG A 189 9.35 7.91 -11.15
C ARG A 189 10.33 6.85 -10.65
N THR A 190 11.20 6.31 -11.50
CA THR A 190 12.21 5.34 -11.05
C THR A 190 13.29 6.04 -10.23
N PRO A 191 13.60 5.55 -9.02
CA PRO A 191 14.65 6.15 -8.20
C PRO A 191 16.02 6.09 -8.88
N LEU A 192 16.76 7.20 -8.81
CA LEU A 192 18.07 7.38 -9.45
C LEU A 192 19.09 6.28 -9.10
N SER A 193 19.00 5.72 -7.89
CA SER A 193 19.87 4.64 -7.42
C SER A 193 19.82 3.41 -8.34
N PHE A 194 18.64 3.05 -8.84
CA PHE A 194 18.47 1.90 -9.74
C PHE A 194 18.87 2.26 -11.17
N VAL A 195 18.49 3.45 -11.63
CA VAL A 195 18.84 3.92 -12.98
C VAL A 195 20.37 3.94 -13.16
N THR A 196 21.11 4.41 -12.16
CA THR A 196 22.59 4.45 -12.19
C THR A 196 23.21 3.06 -12.38
N GLN A 197 22.60 2.01 -11.83
CA GLN A 197 23.06 0.63 -12.00
C GLN A 197 22.72 0.06 -13.38
N MET A 198 21.70 0.59 -14.05
CA MET A 198 21.22 0.10 -15.35
C MET A 198 21.94 0.77 -16.53
N LEU A 199 22.30 2.06 -16.41
CA LEU A 199 22.94 2.85 -17.48
C LEU A 199 24.16 2.18 -18.14
N PRO A 200 25.10 1.53 -17.42
CA PRO A 200 26.26 0.88 -18.04
C PRO A 200 25.89 -0.24 -19.01
N HIS A 201 24.73 -0.87 -18.82
CA HIS A 201 24.25 -1.99 -19.63
C HIS A 201 23.36 -1.56 -20.81
N MET A 202 23.17 -0.25 -21.00
CA MET A 202 22.32 0.28 -22.08
C MET A 202 23.10 0.43 -23.39
N ARG A 203 22.35 0.29 -24.49
CA ARG A 203 22.81 0.57 -25.86
C ARG A 203 23.01 2.07 -26.06
N ASP A 204 23.94 2.44 -26.93
CA ASP A 204 24.31 3.84 -27.14
C ASP A 204 23.16 4.68 -27.73
N ALA A 205 22.30 4.08 -28.55
CA ALA A 205 21.10 4.75 -29.05
C ALA A 205 20.16 5.18 -27.90
N GLU A 206 20.01 4.34 -26.89
CA GLU A 206 19.14 4.59 -25.75
C GLU A 206 19.76 5.58 -24.77
N LEU A 207 21.09 5.50 -24.56
CA LEU A 207 21.81 6.51 -23.79
C LEU A 207 21.69 7.90 -24.44
N ARG A 208 21.74 7.99 -25.77
CA ARG A 208 21.47 9.25 -26.50
C ARG A 208 20.02 9.71 -26.34
N GLY A 209 19.07 8.77 -26.34
CA GLY A 209 17.66 9.01 -26.07
C GLY A 209 17.45 9.61 -24.68
N LEU A 210 17.99 8.97 -23.64
CA LEU A 210 17.95 9.46 -22.26
C LEU A 210 18.60 10.84 -22.18
N ALA A 211 19.82 11.03 -22.69
CA ALA A 211 20.55 12.30 -22.61
C ALA A 211 19.80 13.53 -23.15
N LYS A 212 18.83 13.33 -24.06
CA LYS A 212 18.02 14.39 -24.69
C LYS A 212 16.58 14.42 -24.19
N SER A 213 16.16 13.41 -23.42
CA SER A 213 14.76 13.25 -23.04
C SER A 213 14.35 14.29 -21.98
N LYS A 214 13.19 14.90 -22.17
CA LYS A 214 12.54 15.76 -21.16
C LYS A 214 11.74 14.94 -20.15
N ASP A 215 11.58 13.65 -20.42
CA ASP A 215 10.70 12.75 -19.69
C ASP A 215 11.35 12.13 -18.46
N VAL A 216 12.65 12.37 -18.24
CA VAL A 216 13.44 11.83 -17.13
C VAL A 216 14.12 12.97 -16.38
N SER A 217 14.51 12.70 -15.13
CA SER A 217 15.19 13.69 -14.29
C SER A 217 16.48 14.22 -14.94
N GLY A 218 16.76 15.52 -14.76
CA GLY A 218 17.99 16.14 -15.27
C GLY A 218 19.27 15.45 -14.77
N ALA A 219 19.23 14.81 -13.59
CA ALA A 219 20.34 13.99 -13.09
C ALA A 219 20.60 12.76 -13.98
N VAL A 220 19.55 12.08 -14.44
CA VAL A 220 19.64 10.94 -15.37
C VAL A 220 20.22 11.41 -16.70
N ASN A 221 19.78 12.56 -17.22
CA ASN A 221 20.31 13.14 -18.46
C ASN A 221 21.82 13.40 -18.36
N LYS A 222 22.27 14.00 -17.25
CA LYS A 222 23.69 14.29 -17.03
C LYS A 222 24.53 13.01 -16.96
N LEU A 223 24.04 11.99 -16.26
CA LEU A 223 24.73 10.69 -16.16
C LEU A 223 24.78 9.97 -17.51
N ALA A 224 23.70 9.99 -18.29
CA ALA A 224 23.67 9.39 -19.62
C ALA A 224 24.69 10.06 -20.57
N LYS A 225 24.81 11.40 -20.53
CA LYS A 225 25.84 12.14 -21.28
C LYS A 225 27.26 11.73 -20.88
N GLN A 226 27.54 11.68 -19.58
CA GLN A 226 28.85 11.24 -19.07
C GLN A 226 29.20 9.81 -19.50
N MET A 227 28.23 8.90 -19.55
CA MET A 227 28.45 7.53 -20.02
C MET A 227 28.77 7.47 -21.52
N LEU A 228 28.11 8.28 -22.35
CA LEU A 228 28.41 8.39 -23.78
C LEU A 228 29.82 8.94 -24.03
N GLU A 229 30.23 9.97 -23.30
CA GLU A 229 31.58 10.56 -23.39
C GLU A 229 32.65 9.55 -22.97
N LYS A 230 32.40 8.76 -21.93
CA LYS A 230 33.33 7.70 -21.48
C LYS A 230 33.46 6.57 -22.51
N LYS A 231 32.37 6.19 -23.19
CA LYS A 231 32.40 5.15 -24.24
C LYS A 231 33.05 5.63 -25.53
N GLY A 232 32.87 6.90 -25.92
CA GLY A 232 33.48 7.48 -27.13
C GLY A 232 34.97 7.80 -27.02
N LYS A 233 35.55 7.71 -25.82
CA LYS A 233 37.00 7.86 -25.57
C LYS A 233 37.78 6.53 -25.59
N LYS A 234 37.10 5.40 -25.80
CA LYS A 234 37.70 4.08 -26.04
C LYS A 234 37.70 3.78 -27.52
#